data_AF-A0A2V9KSN3-F1
#
_entry.id   AF-A0A2V9KSN3-F1
#
_cell.length_a   1.000
_cell.length_b   1.000
_cell.length_c   1.000
_cell.angle_alpha   90.00
_cell.angle_beta   90.00
_cell.angle_gamma   90.00
#
_symmetry.space_group_name_H-M   'P 1'
#
loop_
_entity.id
_entity.type
_entity.pdbx_description
1 polymer ?
#
loop_
_entity_poly.entity_id
_entity_poly.type
_entity_poly.pdbx_seq_one_letter_code
_entity_poly.pdbx_strand_id
1 'polypeptide(L)'
;MVRQGIWILFVPMIVAALIAAPLLGGTWPGFDHRFCAGRWAPLYSTVPLGYREISRVIFKVNGMRCAVWLPLLIAYAPILAWRLNAEPTQGIVFALKAFCLVVALQPVMVLGHVSKGTNDSEGITLGRLFLLSMLGLGVFILLAAGVMTFMPDPLITVVGLAIAAFSALGFWLLYGFFYNRRLDLLRTQIS
;
A
#
# COMPACT_ATOMS: atom_id res chain seq x y z
N MET A 1 -0.14 39.78 10.95
CA MET A 1 -1.01 38.65 10.58
C MET A 1 -0.73 38.28 9.13
N VAL A 2 0.13 37.30 8.89
CA VAL A 2 0.44 36.86 7.52
C VAL A 2 -0.79 36.13 6.99
N ARG A 3 -1.32 36.60 5.86
CA ARG A 3 -2.39 35.98 5.07
C ARG A 3 -1.89 34.59 4.65
N GLN A 4 -2.12 33.59 5.50
CA GLN A 4 -1.73 32.21 5.24
C GLN A 4 -2.53 31.72 4.02
N GLY A 5 -1.88 31.78 2.86
CA GLY A 5 -2.50 31.49 1.58
C GLY A 5 -2.95 30.03 1.49
N ILE A 6 -4.00 29.82 0.72
CA ILE A 6 -4.58 28.52 0.33
C ILE A 6 -3.51 27.44 0.01
N TRP A 7 -2.35 27.87 -0.49
CA TRP A 7 -1.16 27.05 -0.74
C TRP A 7 -0.70 26.17 0.44
N ILE A 8 -0.90 26.59 1.69
CA ILE A 8 -0.53 25.77 2.87
C ILE A 8 -1.36 24.50 2.96
N LEU A 9 -2.57 24.47 2.38
CA LEU A 9 -3.41 23.26 2.29
C LEU A 9 -3.08 22.42 1.06
N PHE A 10 -2.74 23.05 -0.07
CA PHE A 10 -2.50 22.35 -1.33
C PHE A 10 -1.15 21.65 -1.39
N VAL A 11 -0.07 22.24 -0.86
CA VAL A 11 1.26 21.64 -0.97
C VAL A 11 1.41 20.35 -0.16
N PRO A 12 0.89 20.23 1.09
CA PRO A 12 0.89 18.96 1.81
C PRO A 12 0.07 17.89 1.10
N MET A 13 -1.04 18.27 0.45
CA MET A 13 -1.88 17.34 -0.31
C MET A 13 -1.15 16.83 -1.56
N ILE A 14 -0.42 17.69 -2.27
CA ILE A 14 0.43 17.31 -3.41
C ILE A 14 1.58 16.43 -2.95
N VAL A 15 2.25 16.77 -1.85
CA VAL A 15 3.35 15.97 -1.30
C VAL A 15 2.85 14.60 -0.84
N ALA A 16 1.71 14.54 -0.13
CA ALA A 16 1.06 13.29 0.24
C ALA A 16 0.67 12.46 -1.00
N ALA A 17 0.13 13.10 -2.04
CA ALA A 17 -0.18 12.45 -3.30
C ALA A 17 1.08 11.91 -4.00
N LEU A 18 2.19 12.64 -3.98
CA LEU A 18 3.48 12.22 -4.55
C LEU A 18 4.15 11.09 -3.75
N ILE A 19 3.98 11.06 -2.43
CA ILE A 19 4.46 9.97 -1.56
C ILE A 19 3.61 8.71 -1.75
N ALA A 20 2.30 8.87 -1.94
CA ALA A 20 1.39 7.77 -2.24
C ALA A 20 1.45 7.33 -3.70
N ALA A 21 1.90 8.19 -4.63
CA ALA A 21 2.00 7.91 -6.06
C ALA A 21 2.78 6.63 -6.42
N PRO A 22 3.87 6.25 -5.75
CA PRO A 22 4.60 5.03 -6.09
C PRO A 22 3.87 3.75 -5.63
N LEU A 23 2.88 3.91 -4.75
CA LEU A 23 2.10 2.86 -4.11
C LEU A 23 0.68 2.76 -4.68
N LEU A 24 0.13 3.86 -5.18
CA LEU A 24 -1.17 3.92 -5.86
C LEU A 24 -1.03 3.95 -7.38
N GLY A 25 0.16 4.25 -7.89
CA GLY A 25 0.45 4.40 -9.32
C GLY A 25 1.83 3.87 -9.71
N GLY A 26 2.14 3.99 -11.00
CA GLY A 26 3.38 3.48 -11.61
C GLY A 26 3.23 2.09 -12.21
N THR A 27 4.27 1.62 -12.90
CA THR A 27 4.29 0.29 -13.51
C THR A 27 4.42 -0.76 -12.42
N TRP A 28 3.46 -1.67 -12.33
CA TRP A 28 3.49 -2.82 -11.43
C TRP A 28 4.10 -3.99 -12.21
N PRO A 29 5.35 -4.40 -11.96
CA PRO A 29 6.08 -5.30 -12.87
C PRO A 29 5.37 -6.64 -13.14
N GLY A 30 4.55 -7.11 -12.19
CA GLY A 30 3.76 -8.33 -12.34
C GLY A 30 2.45 -8.15 -13.13
N PHE A 31 1.88 -6.94 -13.14
CA PHE A 31 0.59 -6.60 -13.77
C PHE A 31 0.76 -5.75 -15.04
N ASP A 32 2.00 -5.54 -15.47
CA ASP A 32 2.31 -4.82 -16.70
C ASP A 32 1.78 -5.62 -17.89
N HIS A 33 1.08 -4.92 -18.78
CA HIS A 33 0.52 -5.54 -19.98
C HIS A 33 1.59 -5.53 -21.05
N ARG A 34 1.90 -6.71 -21.60
CA ARG A 34 2.81 -6.85 -22.72
C ARG A 34 2.08 -7.42 -23.91
N PHE A 35 2.47 -6.98 -25.10
CA PHE A 35 1.93 -7.50 -26.33
C PHE A 35 2.54 -8.89 -26.58
N CYS A 36 1.74 -9.93 -26.38
CA CYS A 36 2.14 -11.33 -26.52
C CYS A 36 1.12 -12.05 -27.41
N ALA A 37 1.59 -12.78 -28.42
CA ALA A 37 0.73 -13.58 -29.33
C ALA A 37 -0.46 -12.80 -29.93
N GLY A 38 -0.24 -11.52 -30.31
CA GLY A 38 -1.27 -10.70 -30.97
C GLY A 38 -2.30 -10.06 -30.03
N ARG A 39 -2.17 -10.22 -28.71
CA ARG A 39 -3.04 -9.60 -27.70
C ARG A 39 -2.23 -8.93 -26.59
N TRP A 40 -2.80 -7.89 -26.00
CA TRP A 40 -2.28 -7.33 -24.76
C TRP A 40 -2.69 -8.22 -23.61
N ALA A 41 -1.72 -8.91 -23.01
CA ALA A 41 -1.94 -9.80 -21.89
C ALA A 41 -1.01 -9.41 -20.73
N PRO A 42 -1.46 -9.52 -19.48
CA PRO A 42 -0.62 -9.23 -18.34
C PRO A 42 0.44 -10.34 -18.18
N LEU A 43 1.64 -9.99 -17.71
CA LEU A 43 2.78 -10.91 -17.66
C LEU A 43 2.50 -12.20 -16.85
N TYR A 44 1.73 -12.08 -15.76
CA TYR A 44 1.31 -13.21 -14.91
C TYR A 44 0.46 -14.25 -15.63
N SER A 45 -0.11 -13.91 -16.79
CA SER A 45 -0.85 -14.85 -17.61
C SER A 45 0.10 -15.74 -18.43
N THR A 46 1.23 -15.20 -18.89
CA THR A 46 2.18 -15.94 -19.74
C THR A 46 3.18 -16.80 -18.97
N VAL A 47 3.39 -16.52 -17.68
CA VAL A 47 4.35 -17.23 -16.82
C VAL A 47 3.62 -17.71 -15.57
N PRO A 48 3.74 -18.99 -15.17
CA PRO A 48 3.05 -19.54 -14.00
C PRO A 48 3.67 -19.02 -12.70
N LEU A 49 3.40 -17.76 -12.37
CA LEU A 49 3.87 -17.11 -11.15
C LEU A 49 2.80 -17.21 -10.06
N GLY A 50 3.23 -17.54 -8.85
CA GLY A 50 2.36 -17.55 -7.67
C GLY A 50 2.17 -16.14 -7.08
N TYR A 51 1.07 -15.95 -6.35
CA TYR A 51 0.78 -14.70 -5.62
C TYR A 51 1.97 -14.24 -4.76
N ARG A 52 2.59 -15.16 -4.02
CA ARG A 52 3.72 -14.85 -3.13
C ARG A 52 4.96 -14.38 -3.87
N GLU A 53 5.20 -14.91 -5.08
CA GLU A 53 6.35 -14.54 -5.90
C GLU A 53 6.15 -13.13 -6.46
N ILE A 54 4.98 -12.87 -7.04
CA ILE A 54 4.60 -11.56 -7.58
C ILE A 54 4.66 -10.49 -6.49
N SER A 55 4.03 -10.75 -5.34
CA SER A 55 3.99 -9.78 -4.23
C SER A 55 5.38 -9.48 -3.63
N ARG A 56 6.28 -10.46 -3.53
CA ARG A 56 7.66 -10.21 -3.06
C ARG A 56 8.44 -9.28 -3.98
N VAL A 57 8.31 -9.45 -5.30
CA VAL A 57 8.94 -8.56 -6.27
C VAL A 57 8.39 -7.15 -6.12
N ILE A 58 7.07 -7.03 -5.99
CA ILE A 58 6.41 -5.73 -5.78
C ILE A 58 6.85 -5.07 -4.48
N PHE A 59 6.97 -5.80 -3.37
CA PHE A 59 7.45 -5.23 -2.10
C PHE A 59 8.86 -4.68 -2.22
N LYS A 60 9.76 -5.35 -2.94
CA LYS A 60 11.12 -4.84 -3.18
C LYS A 60 11.09 -3.55 -3.98
N VAL A 61 10.31 -3.51 -5.05
CA VAL A 61 10.17 -2.33 -5.92
C VAL A 61 9.54 -1.16 -5.16
N ASN A 62 8.46 -1.42 -4.41
CA ASN A 62 7.78 -0.39 -3.60
C ASN A 62 8.65 0.07 -2.43
N GLY A 63 9.42 -0.82 -1.80
CA GLY A 63 10.42 -0.46 -0.80
C GLY A 63 11.46 0.52 -1.33
N MET A 64 12.04 0.24 -2.51
CA MET A 64 12.98 1.15 -3.16
C MET A 64 12.32 2.48 -3.54
N ARG A 65 11.09 2.44 -4.07
CA ARG A 65 10.32 3.65 -4.38
C ARG A 65 10.09 4.51 -3.13
N CYS A 66 9.61 3.93 -2.04
CA CYS A 66 9.43 4.64 -0.78
C CYS A 66 10.75 5.24 -0.29
N ALA A 67 11.85 4.47 -0.34
CA ALA A 67 13.17 4.95 0.09
C ALA A 67 13.65 6.17 -0.71
N VAL A 68 13.38 6.23 -2.02
CA VAL A 68 13.72 7.39 -2.88
C VAL A 68 12.95 8.65 -2.45
N TRP A 69 11.73 8.53 -1.93
CA TRP A 69 10.94 9.67 -1.46
C TRP A 69 11.28 10.13 -0.04
N LEU A 70 11.98 9.31 0.75
CA LEU A 70 12.32 9.61 2.14
C LEU A 70 13.16 10.90 2.30
N PRO A 71 14.23 11.15 1.52
CA PRO A 71 15.00 12.40 1.64
C PRO A 71 14.15 13.65 1.36
N LEU A 72 13.27 13.60 0.36
CA LEU A 72 12.38 14.71 0.03
C LEU A 72 11.41 15.00 1.18
N LEU A 73 10.88 13.93 1.79
CA LEU A 73 9.95 14.00 2.90
C LEU A 73 10.62 14.58 4.17
N ILE A 74 11.87 14.19 4.45
CA ILE A 74 12.68 14.74 5.55
C ILE A 74 13.06 16.21 5.29
N ALA A 75 13.30 16.61 4.04
CA ALA A 75 13.62 18.00 3.71
C ALA A 75 12.38 18.92 3.79
N TYR A 76 11.23 18.42 3.33
CA TYR A 76 10.01 19.23 3.22
C TYR A 76 9.25 19.40 4.54
N ALA A 77 9.12 18.34 5.34
CA ALA A 77 8.31 18.37 6.56
C ALA A 77 8.78 19.41 7.62
N PRO A 78 10.09 19.65 7.84
CA PRO A 78 10.56 20.69 8.77
C PRO A 78 10.26 22.10 8.28
N ILE A 79 10.35 22.33 6.96
CA ILE A 79 10.00 23.61 6.33
C ILE A 79 8.51 23.89 6.54
N LEU A 80 7.67 22.87 6.36
CA LEU A 80 6.23 22.99 6.61
C LEU A 80 5.94 23.25 8.09
N ALA A 81 6.60 22.54 9.01
CA ALA A 81 6.43 22.73 10.44
C ALA A 81 6.80 24.16 10.86
N TRP A 82 7.94 24.67 10.36
CA TRP A 82 8.38 26.04 10.62
C TRP A 82 7.35 27.08 10.13
N ARG A 83 6.75 26.85 8.95
CA ARG A 83 5.69 27.73 8.41
C ARG A 83 4.39 27.71 9.22
N LEU A 84 4.12 26.61 9.92
CA LEU A 84 2.98 26.47 10.82
C LEU A 84 3.27 26.97 12.24
N ASN A 85 4.40 27.64 12.47
CA ASN A 85 4.91 28.05 13.79
C ASN A 85 5.13 26.87 14.76
N ALA A 86 5.36 25.68 14.22
CA ALA A 86 5.76 24.49 14.98
C ALA A 86 7.28 24.31 14.93
N GLU A 87 7.81 23.51 15.86
CA GLU A 87 9.23 23.21 15.91
C GLU A 87 9.63 22.33 14.69
N PRO A 88 10.72 22.64 13.97
CA PRO A 88 11.15 21.86 12.80
C PRO A 88 11.39 20.37 13.10
N THR A 89 11.83 20.06 14.32
CA THR A 89 12.05 18.68 14.81
C THR A 89 10.75 17.87 14.82
N GLN A 90 9.62 18.48 15.19
CA GLN A 90 8.30 17.86 15.13
C GLN A 90 7.93 17.50 13.69
N GLY A 91 8.26 18.39 12.73
CA GLY A 91 8.12 18.12 11.30
C GLY A 91 8.81 16.82 10.88
N ILE A 92 10.07 16.62 11.28
CA ILE A 92 10.83 15.39 11.00
C ILE A 92 10.12 14.17 11.61
N VAL A 93 9.67 14.26 12.86
CA VAL A 93 8.98 13.15 13.54
C VAL A 93 7.69 12.77 12.83
N PHE A 94 6.87 13.75 12.44
CA PHE A 94 5.65 13.51 11.66
C PHE A 94 5.96 12.87 10.30
N ALA A 95 7.02 13.33 9.65
CA ALA A 95 7.52 12.75 8.41
C ALA A 95 7.84 11.26 8.58
N LEU A 96 8.65 10.91 9.59
CA LEU A 96 9.04 9.52 9.85
C LEU A 96 7.84 8.65 10.22
N LYS A 97 6.90 9.16 11.04
CA LYS A 97 5.64 8.47 11.36
C LYS A 97 4.83 8.15 10.09
N ALA A 98 4.65 9.14 9.22
CA ALA A 98 3.94 8.97 7.96
C ALA A 98 4.64 7.96 7.05
N PHE A 99 5.97 8.04 6.93
CA PHE A 99 6.77 7.09 6.14
C PHE A 99 6.62 5.65 6.65
N CYS A 100 6.76 5.44 7.96
CA CYS A 100 6.60 4.11 8.57
C CYS A 100 5.19 3.55 8.35
N LEU A 101 4.15 4.38 8.48
CA LEU A 101 2.77 3.98 8.22
C LEU A 101 2.58 3.57 6.75
N VAL A 102 3.12 4.36 5.82
CA VAL A 102 3.06 4.08 4.37
C VAL A 102 3.74 2.75 4.03
N VAL A 103 4.91 2.48 4.63
CA VAL A 103 5.62 1.19 4.47
C VAL A 103 4.80 0.04 5.08
N ALA A 104 4.20 0.24 6.25
CA ALA A 104 3.37 -0.76 6.90
C ALA A 104 2.12 -1.13 6.09
N LEU A 105 1.56 -0.19 5.31
CA LEU A 105 0.37 -0.40 4.48
C LEU A 105 0.67 -1.11 3.14
N GLN A 106 1.95 -1.30 2.76
CA GLN A 106 2.31 -1.95 1.49
C GLN A 106 1.62 -3.30 1.26
N PRO A 107 1.56 -4.23 2.22
CA PRO A 107 0.96 -5.55 2.01
C PRO A 107 -0.51 -5.50 1.57
N VAL A 108 -1.29 -4.57 2.14
CA VAL A 108 -2.71 -4.41 1.80
C VAL A 108 -2.88 -3.77 0.43
N MET A 109 -2.02 -2.81 0.06
CA MET A 109 -2.09 -2.21 -1.28
C MET A 109 -1.73 -3.20 -2.39
N VAL A 110 -0.75 -4.08 -2.15
CA VAL A 110 -0.42 -5.16 -3.08
C VAL A 110 -1.59 -6.13 -3.23
N LEU A 111 -2.24 -6.49 -2.13
CA LEU A 111 -3.44 -7.33 -2.14
C LEU A 111 -4.57 -6.70 -2.95
N GLY A 112 -4.83 -5.40 -2.77
CA GLY A 112 -5.85 -4.68 -3.53
C GLY A 112 -5.57 -4.67 -5.04
N HIS A 113 -4.30 -4.47 -5.45
CA HIS A 113 -3.91 -4.54 -6.85
C HIS A 113 -4.06 -5.93 -7.46
N VAL A 114 -3.67 -6.97 -6.71
CA VAL A 114 -3.82 -8.36 -7.16
C VAL A 114 -5.29 -8.69 -7.35
N SER A 115 -6.11 -8.41 -6.33
CA SER A 115 -7.55 -8.70 -6.35
C SER A 115 -8.27 -8.02 -7.52
N LYS A 116 -7.86 -6.80 -7.90
CA LYS A 116 -8.38 -6.10 -9.08
C LYS A 116 -8.01 -6.80 -10.39
N GLY A 117 -6.80 -7.36 -10.49
CA GLY A 117 -6.30 -8.01 -11.71
C GLY A 117 -6.82 -9.43 -11.93
N THR A 118 -7.15 -10.16 -10.87
CA THR A 118 -7.57 -11.58 -10.94
C THR A 118 -9.08 -11.79 -11.06
N ASN A 119 -9.89 -10.72 -10.95
CA ASN A 119 -11.36 -10.79 -10.99
C ASN A 119 -11.94 -11.85 -10.04
N ASP A 120 -11.40 -11.93 -8.82
CA ASP A 120 -11.76 -12.95 -7.81
C ASP A 120 -13.20 -12.83 -7.27
N SER A 121 -13.95 -11.80 -7.70
CA SER A 121 -15.33 -11.51 -7.28
C SER A 121 -16.41 -12.34 -7.98
N GLU A 122 -16.08 -13.16 -8.98
CA GLU A 122 -17.07 -13.97 -9.69
C GLU A 122 -17.51 -15.18 -8.85
N GLY A 123 -18.65 -15.06 -8.16
CA GLY A 123 -19.32 -16.10 -7.39
C GLY A 123 -19.11 -15.97 -5.87
N ILE A 124 -20.21 -15.83 -5.12
CA ILE A 124 -20.15 -15.70 -3.66
C ILE A 124 -20.13 -17.09 -3.04
N THR A 125 -18.97 -17.50 -2.50
CA THR A 125 -18.84 -18.68 -1.63
C THR A 125 -18.66 -18.25 -0.17
N LEU A 126 -19.00 -19.11 0.79
CA LEU A 126 -18.89 -18.80 2.23
C LEU A 126 -17.47 -18.36 2.61
N GLY A 127 -16.45 -19.03 2.07
CA GLY A 127 -15.04 -18.67 2.30
C GLY A 127 -14.66 -17.30 1.72
N ARG A 128 -15.24 -16.90 0.59
CA ARG A 128 -15.04 -15.55 0.01
C ARG A 128 -15.76 -14.48 0.83
N LEU A 129 -16.96 -14.77 1.31
CA LEU A 129 -17.71 -13.86 2.18
C LEU A 129 -16.98 -13.63 3.51
N PHE A 130 -16.38 -14.68 4.08
CA PHE A 130 -15.47 -14.57 5.22
C PHE A 130 -14.22 -13.73 4.92
N LEU A 131 -13.60 -13.91 3.76
CA LEU A 131 -12.43 -13.12 3.38
C LEU A 131 -12.77 -11.64 3.16
N LEU A 132 -13.91 -11.35 2.51
CA LEU A 132 -14.41 -9.99 2.33
C LEU A 132 -14.75 -9.30 3.66
N SER A 133 -15.38 -10.01 4.60
CA SER A 133 -15.69 -9.45 5.92
C SER A 133 -14.43 -9.19 6.73
N MET A 134 -13.43 -10.10 6.68
CA MET A 134 -12.12 -9.88 7.29
C MET A 134 -11.38 -8.70 6.69
N LEU A 135 -11.39 -8.53 5.36
CA LEU A 135 -10.81 -7.36 4.71
C LEU A 135 -11.53 -6.07 5.10
N GLY A 136 -12.86 -6.09 5.18
CA GLY A 136 -13.67 -4.97 5.64
C GLY A 136 -13.31 -4.55 7.07
N LEU A 137 -13.26 -5.51 8.00
CA LEU A 137 -12.79 -5.28 9.38
C LEU A 137 -11.35 -4.74 9.39
N GLY A 138 -10.51 -5.26 8.51
CA GLY A 138 -9.13 -4.81 8.32
C GLY A 138 -9.00 -3.34 8.00
N VAL A 139 -9.86 -2.81 7.14
CA VAL A 139 -9.88 -1.38 6.83
C VAL A 139 -10.12 -0.54 8.10
N PHE A 140 -11.08 -0.94 8.94
CA PHE A 140 -11.34 -0.23 10.20
C PHE A 140 -10.15 -0.31 11.18
N ILE A 141 -9.51 -1.48 11.28
CA ILE A 141 -8.31 -1.67 12.10
C ILE A 141 -7.17 -0.78 11.61
N LEU A 142 -6.94 -0.71 10.30
CA LEU A 142 -5.89 0.11 9.71
C LEU A 142 -6.16 1.61 9.86
N LEU A 143 -7.42 2.05 9.76
CA LEU A 143 -7.82 3.42 10.04
C LEU A 143 -7.55 3.80 11.50
N ALA A 144 -7.96 2.94 12.44
CA ALA A 144 -7.70 3.15 13.86
C ALA A 144 -6.18 3.20 14.16
N ALA A 145 -5.41 2.27 13.59
CA ALA A 145 -3.96 2.23 13.70
C ALA A 145 -3.28 3.50 13.12
N GLY A 146 -3.81 4.02 12.02
CA GLY A 146 -3.39 5.29 11.43
C GLY A 146 -3.59 6.46 12.39
N VAL A 147 -4.76 6.57 13.02
CA VAL A 147 -5.03 7.61 14.03
C VAL A 147 -4.09 7.48 15.23
N MET A 148 -3.92 6.26 15.76
CA MET A 148 -3.00 5.99 16.88
C MET A 148 -1.56 6.39 16.58
N THR A 149 -1.10 6.18 15.34
CA THR A 149 0.26 6.55 14.90
C THR A 149 0.54 8.05 15.04
N PHE A 150 -0.47 8.90 14.89
CA PHE A 150 -0.33 10.35 14.99
C PHE A 150 -0.65 10.91 16.38
N MET A 151 -0.94 10.06 17.38
CA MET A 151 -1.07 10.50 18.76
C MET A 151 0.28 10.99 19.32
N PRO A 152 0.26 11.93 20.29
CA PRO A 152 1.48 12.48 20.87
C PRO A 152 2.23 11.47 21.74
N ASP A 153 1.51 10.50 22.32
CA ASP A 153 2.10 9.47 23.16
C ASP A 153 2.97 8.50 22.32
N PRO A 154 4.25 8.29 22.69
CA PRO A 154 5.17 7.44 21.95
C PRO A 154 4.77 5.96 22.01
N LEU A 155 4.22 5.49 23.13
CA LEU A 155 3.76 4.11 23.27
C LEU A 155 2.54 3.87 22.38
N ILE A 156 1.57 4.80 22.37
CA ILE A 156 0.41 4.69 21.47
C ILE A 156 0.83 4.74 19.99
N THR A 157 1.82 5.58 19.65
CA THR A 157 2.40 5.64 18.31
C THR A 157 2.96 4.29 17.88
N VAL A 158 3.79 3.68 18.72
CA VAL A 158 4.43 2.38 18.44
C VAL A 158 3.38 1.28 18.32
N VAL A 159 2.38 1.27 19.20
CA VAL A 159 1.26 0.32 19.13
C VAL A 159 0.47 0.50 17.84
N GLY A 160 0.18 1.74 17.43
CA GLY A 160 -0.48 2.05 16.16
C GLY A 160 0.29 1.50 14.96
N LEU A 161 1.60 1.77 14.88
CA LEU A 161 2.47 1.25 13.81
C LEU A 161 2.53 -0.28 13.81
N ALA A 162 2.61 -0.90 15.00
CA ALA A 162 2.62 -2.36 15.13
C ALA A 162 1.29 -2.96 14.64
N ILE A 163 0.15 -2.42 15.06
CA ILE A 163 -1.17 -2.87 14.60
C ILE A 163 -1.27 -2.74 13.08
N ALA A 164 -0.83 -1.61 12.50
CA ALA A 164 -0.83 -1.41 11.06
C ALA A 164 0.02 -2.47 10.34
N ALA A 165 1.26 -2.69 10.78
CA ALA A 165 2.18 -3.64 10.14
C ALA A 165 1.70 -5.09 10.27
N PHE A 166 1.32 -5.52 11.47
CA PHE A 166 0.90 -6.90 11.71
C PHE A 166 -0.45 -7.24 11.07
N SER A 167 -1.41 -6.31 11.09
CA SER A 167 -2.68 -6.52 10.39
C SER A 167 -2.48 -6.57 8.88
N ALA A 168 -1.69 -5.66 8.30
CA ALA A 168 -1.38 -5.67 6.87
C ALA A 168 -0.69 -6.98 6.43
N LEU A 169 0.32 -7.42 7.18
CA LEU A 169 0.98 -8.71 6.94
C LEU A 169 0.01 -9.88 7.12
N GLY A 170 -0.84 -9.85 8.14
CA GLY A 170 -1.87 -10.84 8.39
C GLY A 170 -2.83 -10.98 7.21
N PHE A 171 -3.32 -9.87 6.65
CA PHE A 171 -4.16 -9.88 5.45
C PHE A 171 -3.43 -10.44 4.23
N TRP A 172 -2.18 -10.04 4.03
CA TRP A 172 -1.37 -10.58 2.93
C TRP A 172 -1.16 -12.09 3.05
N LEU A 173 -0.88 -12.59 4.26
CA LEU A 173 -0.74 -14.02 4.54
C LEU A 173 -2.05 -14.79 4.35
N LEU A 174 -3.16 -14.25 4.88
CA LEU A 174 -4.49 -14.84 4.78
C LEU A 174 -4.92 -14.94 3.31
N TYR A 175 -4.77 -13.86 2.55
CA TYR A 175 -5.08 -13.88 1.12
C TYR A 175 -4.19 -14.87 0.37
N GLY A 176 -2.89 -14.92 0.69
CA GLY A 176 -1.99 -15.92 0.15
C GLY A 176 -2.41 -17.36 0.50
N PHE A 177 -3.00 -17.62 1.66
CA PHE A 177 -3.50 -18.95 2.00
C PHE A 177 -4.65 -19.38 1.08
N PHE A 178 -5.59 -18.49 0.75
CA PHE A 178 -6.72 -18.80 -0.12
C PHE A 178 -6.36 -18.80 -1.62
N TYR A 179 -5.47 -17.91 -2.05
CA TYR A 179 -5.24 -17.59 -3.46
C TYR A 179 -3.82 -17.88 -3.98
N ASN A 180 -2.93 -18.51 -3.21
CA ASN A 180 -1.61 -18.94 -3.70
C ASN A 180 -1.69 -20.22 -4.55
N ARG A 181 -2.56 -20.21 -5.55
CA ARG A 181 -2.57 -21.18 -6.64
C ARG A 181 -1.71 -20.61 -7.77
N ARG A 182 -0.96 -21.46 -8.49
CA ARG A 182 -0.34 -21.04 -9.74
C ARG A 182 -1.47 -20.68 -10.69
N LEU A 183 -1.43 -19.49 -11.29
CA LEU A 183 -2.38 -19.09 -12.33
C LEU A 183 -2.03 -19.87 -13.60
N ASP A 184 -2.40 -21.16 -13.62
CA ASP A 184 -2.20 -22.01 -14.78
C ASP A 184 -3.27 -21.69 -15.82
N LEU A 185 -2.87 -21.12 -16.96
CA LEU A 185 -3.77 -20.81 -18.08
C LEU A 185 -4.17 -22.05 -18.89
N LEU A 186 -3.48 -23.18 -18.69
CA LEU A 186 -3.84 -24.42 -19.35
C LEU A 186 -5.03 -25.04 -18.62
N ARG A 187 -6.22 -24.56 -18.94
CA ARG A 187 -7.43 -25.37 -18.77
C ARG A 187 -7.24 -26.56 -19.71
N THR A 188 -6.79 -27.69 -19.16
CA THR A 188 -6.88 -28.96 -19.86
C THR A 188 -8.37 -29.19 -20.12
N GLN A 189 -8.83 -28.84 -21.32
CA GLN A 189 -10.07 -29.37 -21.86
C GLN A 189 -9.80 -30.86 -22.08
N ILE A 190 -9.99 -31.64 -21.02
CA ILE A 190 -10.17 -33.08 -21.16
C ILE A 190 -11.60 -33.22 -21.66
N SER A 191 -11.73 -33.23 -22.99
CA SER A 191 -12.90 -33.76 -23.70
C SER A 191 -12.83 -35.28 -23.68
#